data_AF-A0A662IKT4-F1
#
_entry.id   AF-A0A662IKT4-F1
#
_cell.length_a   1.000
_cell.length_b   1.000
_cell.length_c   1.000
_cell.angle_alpha   90.00
_cell.angle_beta   90.00
_cell.angle_gamma   90.00
#
_symmetry.space_group_name_H-M   'P 1'
#
loop_
_entity.id
_entity.type
_entity.pdbx_description
1 polymer ?
#
loop_
_entity_poly.entity_id
_entity_poly.type
_entity_poly.pdbx_seq_one_letter_code
_entity_poly.pdbx_strand_id
1 'polypeptide(L)'
;MPTLLIKNVSEDLLRELKRLKIDLGCKTWAELLEKLVKSSYKGFFAVSDEELKSMREAVNDFLRLRTTISEMWRGPSVLEEFRRARRHEG
;
A
#
# COMPACT_ATOMS: atom_id res chain seq x y z
N MET A 1 -16.69 -15.63 -29.21
CA MET A 1 -17.57 -14.51 -28.83
C MET A 1 -16.75 -13.23 -28.81
N PRO A 2 -17.09 -12.20 -29.59
CA PRO A 2 -16.38 -10.93 -29.54
C PRO A 2 -16.76 -10.24 -28.22
N THR A 3 -15.85 -10.26 -27.25
CA THR A 3 -16.01 -9.53 -26.00
C THR A 3 -16.06 -8.04 -26.33
N LEU A 4 -17.24 -7.43 -26.09
CA LEU A 4 -17.54 -6.01 -26.31
C LEU A 4 -16.52 -5.04 -25.68
N LEU A 5 -15.73 -5.51 -24.70
CA LEU A 5 -14.64 -4.78 -24.04
C LEU A 5 -13.53 -4.30 -25.00
N ILE A 6 -13.38 -4.92 -26.17
CA ILE A 6 -12.25 -4.67 -27.07
C ILE A 6 -12.54 -3.58 -28.12
N LYS A 7 -13.78 -3.12 -28.26
CA LYS A 7 -14.17 -2.24 -29.38
C LYS A 7 -13.53 -0.84 -29.37
N ASN A 8 -12.99 -0.39 -28.24
CA ASN A 8 -12.36 0.93 -28.09
C ASN A 8 -10.87 0.85 -27.70
N VAL A 9 -10.20 -0.28 -27.98
CA VAL A 9 -8.79 -0.48 -27.66
C VAL A 9 -7.96 -0.30 -28.94
N SER A 10 -6.88 0.48 -28.88
CA SER A 10 -5.99 0.65 -30.04
C SER A 10 -5.41 -0.69 -30.49
N GLU A 11 -5.13 -0.83 -31.79
CA GLU A 11 -4.59 -2.06 -32.38
C GLU A 11 -3.26 -2.47 -31.72
N ASP A 12 -2.43 -1.49 -31.37
CA ASP A 12 -1.15 -1.69 -30.68
C ASP A 12 -1.36 -2.26 -29.28
N LEU A 13 -2.28 -1.69 -28.50
CA LEU A 13 -2.62 -2.17 -27.16
C LEU A 13 -3.24 -3.56 -27.22
N LEU A 14 -4.05 -3.86 -28.25
CA LEU A 14 -4.56 -5.21 -28.47
C LEU A 14 -3.47 -6.22 -28.77
N ARG A 15 -2.43 -5.81 -29.51
CA ARG A 15 -1.28 -6.66 -29.82
C ARG A 15 -0.50 -7.00 -28.55
N GLU A 16 -0.29 -6.02 -27.68
CA GLU A 16 0.36 -6.21 -26.38
C GLU A 16 -0.48 -7.10 -25.46
N LEU A 17 -1.79 -6.85 -25.34
CA LEU A 17 -2.69 -7.65 -24.53
C LEU A 17 -2.76 -9.12 -25.01
N LYS A 18 -2.71 -9.37 -26.33
CA LYS A 18 -2.62 -10.73 -26.89
C LYS A 18 -1.31 -11.42 -26.52
N ARG A 19 -0.16 -10.71 -26.56
CA ARG A 19 1.13 -11.25 -26.11
C ARG A 19 1.09 -11.60 -24.62
N LEU A 20 0.65 -10.67 -23.79
CA LEU A 20 0.50 -10.86 -22.35
C LEU A 20 -0.43 -12.03 -21.99
N LYS A 21 -1.51 -12.24 -22.76
CA LYS A 21 -2.40 -13.38 -22.59
C LYS A 21 -1.65 -14.71 -22.70
N ILE A 22 -0.74 -14.81 -23.67
CA ILE A 22 0.07 -16.02 -23.93
C ILE A 22 1.14 -16.17 -22.85
N ASP A 23 1.89 -15.10 -22.58
CA ASP A 23 3.01 -15.11 -21.62
C ASP A 23 2.53 -15.46 -20.19
N LEU A 24 1.32 -15.02 -19.84
CA LEU A 24 0.71 -15.29 -18.53
C LEU A 24 -0.15 -16.58 -18.50
N GLY A 25 -0.20 -17.33 -19.61
CA GLY A 25 -0.94 -18.59 -19.72
C GLY A 25 -2.45 -18.45 -19.48
N CYS A 26 -3.05 -17.32 -19.83
CA CYS A 26 -4.48 -17.05 -19.61
C CYS A 26 -5.32 -17.66 -20.74
N LYS A 27 -6.34 -18.47 -20.40
CA LYS A 27 -7.25 -19.08 -21.38
C LYS A 27 -8.29 -18.07 -21.86
N THR A 28 -8.79 -17.25 -20.93
CA THR A 28 -9.83 -16.25 -21.20
C THR A 28 -9.32 -14.82 -21.04
N TRP A 29 -10.02 -13.86 -21.64
CA TRP A 29 -9.75 -12.42 -21.42
C TRP A 29 -10.07 -11.99 -19.99
N ALA A 30 -11.07 -12.63 -19.37
CA ALA A 30 -11.42 -12.39 -17.97
C ALA A 30 -10.26 -12.77 -17.02
N GLU A 31 -9.61 -13.92 -17.24
CA GLU A 31 -8.42 -14.33 -16.47
C GLU A 31 -7.26 -13.33 -16.61
N LEU A 32 -7.04 -12.83 -17.83
CA LEU A 32 -6.00 -11.81 -18.05
C LEU A 32 -6.32 -10.53 -17.29
N LEU A 33 -7.55 -10.03 -17.40
CA LEU A 33 -8.00 -8.83 -16.69
C LEU A 33 -7.92 -9.00 -15.17
N GLU A 34 -8.32 -10.16 -14.66
CA GLU A 34 -8.22 -10.49 -13.24
C GLU A 34 -6.76 -10.48 -12.76
N LYS A 35 -5.83 -11.08 -13.52
CA LYS A 35 -4.40 -11.05 -13.20
C LYS A 35 -3.82 -9.64 -13.28
N LEU A 36 -4.15 -8.87 -14.31
CA LEU A 36 -3.70 -7.49 -14.46
C LEU A 36 -4.18 -6.63 -13.30
N VAL A 37 -5.47 -6.73 -12.95
CA VAL A 37 -6.06 -6.05 -11.80
C VAL A 37 -5.38 -6.48 -10.50
N LYS A 38 -5.25 -7.78 -10.22
CA LYS A 38 -4.54 -8.30 -9.03
C LYS A 38 -3.07 -7.87 -8.96
N SER A 39 -2.39 -7.77 -10.11
CA SER A 39 -1.01 -7.28 -10.17
C SER A 39 -0.91 -5.77 -9.98
N SER A 40 -1.90 -5.01 -10.44
CA SER A 40 -2.02 -3.57 -10.19
C SER A 40 -2.37 -3.26 -8.73
N TYR A 41 -3.08 -4.17 -8.04
CA TYR A 41 -3.37 -4.08 -6.60
C TYR A 41 -2.13 -4.17 -5.70
N LYS A 42 -0.97 -4.65 -6.20
CA LYS A 42 0.29 -4.49 -5.45
C LYS A 42 0.75 -3.02 -5.31
N GLY A 43 0.15 -2.10 -6.06
CA GLY A 43 0.40 -0.65 -5.95
C GLY A 43 -0.85 0.22 -5.77
N PHE A 44 -2.07 -0.32 -5.92
CA PHE A 44 -3.31 0.42 -5.75
C PHE A 44 -3.96 0.08 -4.41
N PHE A 45 -3.53 0.76 -3.34
CA PHE A 45 -4.32 0.84 -2.11
C PHE A 45 -5.49 1.79 -2.39
N ALA A 46 -6.67 1.24 -2.65
CA ALA A 46 -7.91 2.01 -2.61
C ALA A 46 -8.22 2.29 -1.13
N VAL A 47 -7.67 3.38 -0.60
CA VAL A 47 -7.99 3.89 0.74
C VAL A 47 -9.20 4.82 0.59
N SER A 48 -10.25 4.59 1.39
CA SER A 48 -11.39 5.50 1.43
C SER A 48 -11.00 6.88 1.98
N ASP A 49 -11.76 7.92 1.65
CA ASP A 49 -11.52 9.26 2.19
C ASP A 49 -11.61 9.28 3.73
N GLU A 50 -12.50 8.46 4.31
CA GLU A 50 -12.64 8.25 5.75
C GLU A 50 -11.38 7.61 6.36
N GLU A 51 -10.81 6.59 5.73
CA GLU A 51 -9.56 5.96 6.20
C GLU A 51 -8.38 6.93 6.09
N LEU A 52 -8.29 7.72 5.01
CA LEU A 52 -7.26 8.75 4.87
C LEU A 52 -7.37 9.81 5.95
N LYS A 53 -8.60 10.22 6.28
CA LYS A 53 -8.88 11.17 7.35
C LYS A 53 -8.47 10.60 8.72
N SER A 54 -8.86 9.35 9.01
CA SER A 54 -8.48 8.66 10.25
C SER A 54 -6.96 8.53 10.39
N MET A 55 -6.24 8.17 9.33
CA MET A 55 -4.78 8.09 9.34
C MET A 55 -4.14 9.44 9.63
N ARG A 56 -4.67 10.53 9.02
CA ARG A 56 -4.17 11.88 9.27
C ARG A 56 -4.42 12.33 10.70
N GLU A 57 -5.57 12.02 11.26
CA GLU A 57 -5.90 12.28 12.67
C GLU A 57 -4.96 11.52 13.61
N ALA A 58 -4.75 10.22 13.38
CA ALA A 58 -3.84 9.40 14.18
C ALA A 58 -2.39 9.92 14.15
N VAL A 59 -1.90 10.36 12.98
CA VAL A 59 -0.56 10.96 12.87
C VAL A 59 -0.48 12.27 13.66
N ASN A 60 -1.50 13.12 13.57
CA ASN A 60 -1.54 14.38 14.33
C ASN A 60 -1.56 14.14 15.84
N ASP A 61 -2.34 13.18 16.32
CA ASP A 61 -2.41 12.83 17.73
C ASP A 61 -1.10 12.25 18.23
N PHE A 62 -0.43 11.41 17.43
CA PHE A 62 0.91 10.92 17.74
C PHE A 62 1.93 12.05 17.86
N LEU A 63 1.91 13.03 16.95
CA LEU A 63 2.80 14.19 17.01
C LEU A 63 2.54 15.07 18.25
N ARG A 64 1.27 15.26 18.63
CA ARG A 64 0.89 15.95 19.88
C ARG A 64 1.37 15.20 21.12
N LEU A 65 1.19 13.88 21.13
CA LEU A 65 1.67 13.03 22.20
C LEU A 65 3.19 13.13 22.35
N ARG A 66 3.94 13.08 21.23
CA ARG A 66 5.38 13.29 21.23
C ARG A 66 5.78 14.62 21.87
N THR A 67 5.11 15.72 21.51
CA THR A 67 5.41 17.04 22.10
C THR A 67 5.14 17.04 23.60
N THR A 68 3.97 16.53 24.02
CA THR A 68 3.60 16.45 25.44
C THR A 68 4.60 15.61 26.24
N ILE A 69 5.00 14.45 25.71
CA ILE A 69 6.02 13.60 26.33
C ILE A 69 7.35 14.37 26.41
N SER A 70 7.76 15.06 25.35
CA SER A 70 9.03 15.81 25.33
C SER A 70 9.05 16.94 26.36
N GLU A 71 7.92 17.63 26.56
CA GLU A 71 7.78 18.71 27.54
C GLU A 71 7.73 18.20 28.99
N MET A 72 7.06 17.06 29.23
CA MET A 72 6.94 16.47 30.56
C MET A 72 8.13 15.61 30.96
N TRP A 73 8.91 15.13 30.00
CA TRP A 73 10.05 14.25 30.27
C TRP A 73 11.20 15.03 30.88
N ARG A 74 11.44 14.77 32.17
CA ARG A 74 12.57 15.33 32.94
C ARG A 74 13.74 14.35 33.11
N GLY A 75 13.65 13.18 32.49
CA GLY A 75 14.61 12.08 32.63
C GLY A 75 15.79 12.16 31.65
N PRO A 76 16.72 11.19 31.73
CA PRO A 76 17.80 11.01 30.75
C PRO A 76 17.24 10.81 29.34
N SER A 77 18.08 10.93 28.31
CA SER A 77 17.61 10.66 26.95
C SER A 77 17.01 9.25 26.83
N VAL A 78 16.01 9.08 25.95
CA VAL A 78 15.37 7.78 25.68
C VAL A 78 16.40 6.69 25.40
N LEU A 79 17.51 7.05 24.75
CA LEU A 79 18.63 6.15 24.44
C LEU A 79 19.35 5.64 25.72
N GLU A 80 19.50 6.50 26.73
CA GLU A 80 20.12 6.14 28.01
C GLU A 80 19.21 5.25 28.85
N GLU A 81 17.90 5.53 28.88
CA GLU A 81 16.93 4.67 29.55
C GLU A 81 16.84 3.29 28.87
N PHE A 82 16.83 3.25 27.53
CA PHE A 82 16.86 2.00 26.77
C PHE A 82 18.15 1.19 27.01
N ARG A 83 19.28 1.86 27.22
CA ARG A 83 20.55 1.21 27.61
C ARG A 83 20.50 0.71 29.06
N ARG A 84 19.87 1.44 29.98
CA ARG A 84 19.69 1.01 31.38
C ARG A 84 18.80 -0.22 31.47
N ALA A 85 17.64 -0.21 30.81
CA ALA A 85 16.71 -1.33 30.82
C ALA A 85 17.40 -2.66 30.40
N ARG A 86 18.20 -2.61 29.33
CA ARG A 86 18.95 -3.79 28.85
C ARG A 86 20.06 -4.26 29.80
N ARG A 87 20.56 -3.42 30.71
CA ARG A 87 21.54 -3.86 31.73
C ARG A 87 20.89 -4.58 32.90
N HIS A 88 19.56 -4.52 33.03
CA HIS A 88 18.80 -5.21 34.07
C HIS A 88 18.29 -6.59 33.64
N GLU A 89 18.50 -6.98 32.37
CA GLU A 89 18.15 -8.31 31.83
C GLU A 89 19.33 -9.30 31.86
N GLY A 90 20.42 -8.96 32.55
CA GLY A 90 21.65 -9.77 32.68
C GLY A 90 21.82 -10.42 34.04
#